data_AF-A0A660Q3Y1-F1
#
_entry.id   AF-A0A660Q3Y1-F1
#
_cell.length_a   1.000
_cell.length_b   1.000
_cell.length_c   1.000
_cell.angle_alpha   90.00
_cell.angle_beta   90.00
_cell.angle_gamma   90.00
#
_symmetry.space_group_name_H-M   'P 1'
#
loop_
_entity.id
_entity.type
_entity.pdbx_description
1 polymer ?
#
loop_
_entity_poly.entity_id
_entity_poly.type
_entity_poly.pdbx_seq_one_letter_code
_entity_poly.pdbx_strand_id
1 'polypeptide(L)' 'ILDVTYIINYLYKGGAAPECPAEADPNATCSINILDVTTIINYLYKGGAAPQCPDASCYLCVP' A
#
# COMPACT_ATOMS: atom_id res chain seq x y z
N ILE A 1 -1.74 10.93 -0.61
CA ILE A 1 -3.09 10.91 0.05
C ILE A 1 -4.16 10.30 -0.86
N LEU A 2 -4.09 10.54 -2.17
CA LEU A 2 -4.97 9.86 -3.13
C LEU A 2 -4.73 8.34 -3.12
N ASP A 3 -3.51 7.89 -2.88
CA ASP A 3 -3.12 6.48 -2.74
C ASP A 3 -3.86 5.80 -1.59
N VAL A 4 -3.89 6.47 -0.42
CA VAL A 4 -4.67 6.02 0.74
C VAL A 4 -6.15 5.92 0.41
N THR A 5 -6.68 6.91 -0.31
CA THR A 5 -8.09 6.92 -0.70
C THR A 5 -8.39 5.76 -1.66
N TYR A 6 -7.48 5.48 -2.60
CA TYR A 6 -7.59 4.37 -3.53
C TYR A 6 -7.59 3.02 -2.81
N ILE A 7 -6.64 2.79 -1.90
CA ILE A 7 -6.54 1.55 -1.11
C ILE A 7 -7.79 1.36 -0.25
N ILE A 8 -8.31 2.41 0.41
CA ILE A 8 -9.55 2.33 1.19
C ILE A 8 -10.76 2.02 0.30
N ASN A 9 -10.83 2.59 -0.91
CA ASN A 9 -11.91 2.30 -1.84
C ASN A 9 -11.87 0.83 -2.29
N TYR A 10 -10.69 0.29 -2.58
CA TYR A 10 -10.49 -1.12 -2.89
C TYR A 10 -10.91 -2.03 -1.73
N LEU A 11 -10.41 -1.78 -0.51
CA LEU A 11 -10.63 -2.64 0.65
C LEU A 11 -12.08 -2.68 1.14
N TYR A 12 -12.78 -1.54 1.12
CA TYR A 12 -14.05 -1.40 1.85
C TYR A 12 -15.23 -0.87 1.04
N LYS A 13 -15.01 -0.42 -0.21
CA LYS A 13 -16.06 0.20 -1.03
C LYS A 13 -16.25 -0.45 -2.39
N GLY A 14 -15.65 -1.62 -2.62
CA GLY A 14 -15.74 -2.35 -3.88
C GLY A 14 -15.06 -1.62 -5.05
N GLY A 15 -14.04 -0.80 -4.77
CA GLY A 15 -13.20 -0.20 -5.80
C GLY A 15 -12.38 -1.24 -6.55
N ALA A 16 -11.82 -0.84 -7.69
CA ALA A 16 -10.95 -1.71 -8.47
C ALA A 16 -9.69 -2.11 -7.69
N ALA A 17 -9.21 -3.33 -7.90
CA ALA A 17 -7.92 -3.76 -7.38
C ALA A 17 -6.78 -2.92 -7.99
N PRO A 18 -5.67 -2.68 -7.26
CA PRO A 18 -4.48 -2.08 -7.84
C PRO A 18 -3.94 -2.94 -8.99
N GLU A 19 -3.56 -2.32 -10.11
CA GLU A 19 -2.90 -3.02 -11.21
C GLU A 19 -1.55 -3.62 -10.77
N CYS A 20 -0.90 -2.94 -9.82
CA CYS A 20 0.36 -3.32 -9.20
C CYS A 20 0.15 -3.54 -7.69
N PRO A 21 -0.21 -4.75 -7.23
CA PRO A 21 -0.47 -5.01 -5.80
C PRO A 21 0.70 -4.66 -4.89
N ALA A 22 1.93 -4.85 -5.37
CA ALA A 22 3.15 -4.56 -4.62
C ALA A 22 3.30 -3.05 -4.30
N GLU A 23 2.80 -2.16 -5.16
CA GLU A 23 2.80 -0.71 -4.90
C GLU A 23 1.75 -0.28 -3.87
N ALA A 24 0.74 -1.13 -3.63
CA ALA A 24 -0.29 -0.92 -2.61
C ALA A 24 0.07 -1.55 -1.26
N ASP A 25 1.27 -2.15 -1.14
CA ASP A 25 1.79 -2.84 0.04
C ASP A 25 3.11 -2.18 0.55
N PRO A 26 3.04 -0.94 1.08
CA PRO A 26 4.18 -0.16 1.55
C PRO A 26 4.92 -0.79 2.75
N ASN A 27 4.34 -1.78 3.42
CA ASN A 27 4.99 -2.51 4.52
C ASN A 27 5.60 -3.85 4.08
N ALA A 28 5.51 -4.20 2.78
CA ALA A 28 6.08 -5.40 2.18
C ALA A 28 5.64 -6.72 2.84
N THR A 29 4.34 -6.84 3.17
CA THR A 29 3.80 -8.06 3.82
C THR A 29 3.18 -9.07 2.84
N CYS A 30 3.21 -8.77 1.55
CA CYS A 30 2.49 -9.48 0.49
C CYS A 30 0.98 -9.54 0.69
N SER A 31 0.41 -8.52 1.32
CA SER A 31 -1.00 -8.49 1.70
C SER A 31 -1.51 -7.08 1.86
N ILE A 32 -2.34 -6.63 0.91
CA ILE A 32 -2.99 -5.32 0.97
C ILE A 32 -4.08 -5.32 2.04
N ASN A 33 -3.91 -4.53 3.09
CA ASN A 33 -4.82 -4.41 4.22
C ASN A 33 -4.75 -3.01 4.89
N ILE A 34 -5.42 -2.84 6.03
CA ILE A 34 -5.49 -1.53 6.71
C ILE A 34 -4.15 -1.05 7.29
N LEU A 35 -3.20 -1.95 7.52
CA LEU A 35 -1.87 -1.61 7.99
C LEU A 35 -1.10 -0.82 6.92
N ASP A 36 -1.35 -1.06 5.64
CA ASP A 36 -0.73 -0.32 4.52
C ASP A 36 -1.13 1.15 4.51
N VAL A 37 -2.42 1.40 4.69
CA VAL A 37 -2.96 2.75 4.86
C VAL A 37 -2.31 3.43 6.07
N THR A 38 -2.16 2.68 7.17
CA THR A 38 -1.53 3.18 8.39
C THR A 38 -0.06 3.54 8.15
N THR A 39 0.68 2.72 7.40
CA THR A 39 2.08 2.98 7.00
C THR A 39 2.20 4.27 6.20
N ILE A 40 1.36 4.48 5.19
CA ILE A 40 1.40 5.69 4.36
C ILE A 40 1.09 6.95 5.19
N ILE A 41 0.06 6.88 6.04
CA ILE A 41 -0.31 8.01 6.92
C ILE A 41 0.79 8.32 7.94
N ASN A 42 1.41 7.28 8.52
CA ASN A 42 2.51 7.46 9.46
C ASN A 42 3.72 8.12 8.80
N TYR A 43 4.07 7.73 7.57
CA TYR A 43 5.13 8.37 6.80
C TYR A 43 4.80 9.84 6.48
N LEU A 44 3.63 10.11 5.91
CA LEU A 44 3.26 11.46 5.46
C LEU A 44 3.10 12.48 6.58
N TYR A 45 2.59 12.06 7.75
CA TYR A 45 2.13 13.00 8.78
C TYR A 45 2.73 12.79 10.17
N LYS A 46 3.39 11.67 10.44
CA LYS A 46 3.90 11.33 11.78
C LYS A 46 5.41 11.11 11.83
N GLY A 47 6.13 11.36 10.75
CA GLY A 47 7.58 11.13 10.67
C GLY A 47 7.95 9.64 10.76
N GLY A 48 7.05 8.75 10.33
CA GLY A 48 7.32 7.32 10.24
C GLY A 48 8.39 6.99 9.19
N ALA A 49 8.87 5.74 9.21
CA ALA A 49 9.81 5.25 8.20
C ALA A 49 9.22 5.37 6.79
N ALA A 50 10.10 5.56 5.80
CA ALA A 50 9.70 5.54 4.40
C ALA A 50 9.13 4.17 4.02
N PRO A 51 8.09 4.11 3.17
CA PRO A 51 7.59 2.87 2.59
C PRO A 51 8.70 2.05 1.94
N GLN A 52 8.58 0.72 2.00
CA GLN A 52 9.40 -0.15 1.17
C GLN A 52 8.92 -0.01 -0.28
N CYS A 53 9.82 0.39 -1.18
CA CYS A 53 9.52 0.29 -2.61
C CYS A 53 9.63 -1.19 -3.01
N PRO A 54 8.60 -1.77 -3.64
CA PRO A 54 8.73 -3.09 -4.21
C PRO A 54 9.83 -3.11 -5.27
N ASP A 55 10.38 -4.30 -5.55
CA ASP A 55 11.21 -4.46 -6.74
C ASP A 55 10.39 -4.10 -7.99
N ALA A 56 11.03 -3.83 -9.12
CA ALA A 56 10.37 -3.26 -10.30
C ALA A 56 9.29 -4.18 -10.94
N SER A 57 8.93 -5.30 -10.30
CA SER A 57 7.93 -6.25 -10.74
C SER A 57 6.64 -6.18 -9.91
N CYS A 58 5.56 -5.71 -10.55
CA CYS A 58 4.21 -5.70 -10.00
C CYS A 58 3.66 -7.06 -9.53
N TYR A 59 4.30 -8.17 -9.92
CA TYR A 59 3.85 -9.54 -9.66
C TYR A 59 4.70 -10.30 -8.65
N LEU A 60 5.82 -9.73 -8.22
CA LEU A 60 6.72 -10.37 -7.26
C LEU A 60 6.66 -9.60 -5.95
N CYS A 61 5.79 -10.05 -5.05
CA CYS A 61 5.98 -9.71 -3.65
C CYS A 61 7.02 -10.67 -3.08
N VAL A 62 8.21 -10.15 -2.77
CA VAL A 62 9.27 -10.90 -2.11
C VAL A 62 9.25 -10.52 -0.64
N PRO A 63 9.03 -11.47 0.30
CA PRO A 63 9.13 -11.21 1.73
C PRO A 63 10.56 -11.02 2.22
#